data_AF-A0A972QMR6-F1
#
_entry.id   AF-A0A972QMR6-F1
#
_cell.length_a   1.000
_cell.length_b   1.000
_cell.length_c   1.000
_cell.angle_alpha   90.00
_cell.angle_beta   90.00
_cell.angle_gamma   90.00
#
_symmetry.space_group_name_H-M   'P 1'
#
loop_
_entity.id
_entity.type
_entity.pdbx_description
1 polymer ?
#
loop_
_entity_poly.entity_id
_entity_poly.type
_entity_poly.pdbx_seq_one_letter_code
_entity_poly.pdbx_strand_id
1 'polypeptide(L)' 'MTVAVLYDANRCIGCRGCQVACKQWNENDEFIPAPGDGTGVQASNGGSYENPPQLSARTWTKIRFTELEYKDKFQWVFTK' A
#
# COMPACT_ATOMS: atom_id res chain seq x y z
N MET A 1 -1.49 -18.46 23.95
CA MET A 1 -0.35 -17.93 23.18
C MET A 1 -0.82 -16.68 22.47
N THR A 2 -0.08 -15.58 22.58
CA THR A 2 -0.39 -14.29 21.94
C THR A 2 0.71 -13.95 20.94
N VAL A 3 0.30 -13.49 19.75
CA VAL A 3 1.21 -13.03 18.71
C VAL A 3 0.98 -11.53 18.46
N ALA A 4 2.04 -10.83 18.09
CA ALA A 4 2.01 -9.41 17.77
C ALA A 4 2.92 -9.11 16.57
N VAL A 5 2.61 -8.04 15.85
CA VAL A 5 3.43 -7.51 14.76
C VAL A 5 3.83 -6.09 15.12
N LEU A 6 5.13 -5.81 15.15
CA LEU A 6 5.66 -4.46 15.25
C LEU A 6 5.92 -3.90 13.85
N TYR A 7 5.29 -2.77 13.54
CA TYR A 7 5.60 -1.96 12.37
C TYR A 7 6.24 -0.65 12.82
N ASP A 8 7.52 -0.46 12.48
CA ASP A 8 8.25 0.78 12.74
C ASP A 8 8.24 1.67 11.48
N ALA A 9 7.38 2.69 11.49
CA ALA A 9 7.22 3.62 10.37
C ALA A 9 8.50 4.39 10.05
N ASN A 10 9.38 4.63 11.02
CA ASN A 10 10.63 5.39 10.82
C ASN A 10 11.65 4.64 9.95
N ARG A 11 11.48 3.32 9.80
CA ARG A 11 12.34 2.45 8.99
C ARG A 11 11.67 2.00 7.70
N CYS A 12 10.40 2.36 7.51
CA CYS A 12 9.71 2.07 6.27
C CYS A 12 10.27 2.97 5.15
N ILE A 13 10.55 2.37 3.99
CA ILE A 13 11.07 3.09 2.82
C ILE A 13 10.06 3.16 1.67
N GLY A 14 8.78 2.87 1.93
CA GLY A 14 7.74 2.91 0.91
C GLY A 14 7.88 1.88 -0.22
N CYS A 15 8.66 0.81 -0.06
CA CYS A 15 8.95 -0.15 -1.15
C CYS A 15 7.75 -0.98 -1.61
N ARG A 16 6.67 -1.05 -0.81
CA ARG A 16 5.46 -1.86 -1.04
C ARG A 16 5.70 -3.38 -1.11
N GLY A 17 6.87 -3.87 -0.73
CA GLY A 17 7.16 -5.31 -0.70
C GLY A 17 6.19 -6.11 0.18
N CYS A 18 5.73 -5.53 1.29
CA CYS A 18 4.71 -6.16 2.15
C CYS A 18 3.34 -6.29 1.47
N GLN A 19 2.96 -5.38 0.56
CA GLN A 19 1.73 -5.50 -0.22
C GLN A 19 1.82 -6.67 -1.19
N VAL A 20 2.93 -6.76 -1.92
CA VAL A 20 3.18 -7.84 -2.88
C VAL A 20 3.25 -9.19 -2.17
N ALA A 21 3.99 -9.29 -1.06
CA ALA A 21 4.10 -10.52 -0.30
C ALA A 21 2.76 -10.98 0.29
N CYS A 22 1.95 -10.06 0.80
CA CYS A 22 0.61 -10.40 1.32
C CYS A 22 -0.28 -10.98 0.22
N LYS A 23 -0.28 -10.38 -0.97
CA LYS A 23 -1.05 -10.89 -2.11
C LYS A 23 -0.55 -12.25 -2.59
N GLN A 24 0.77 -12.39 -2.70
CA GLN A 24 1.41 -13.61 -3.19
C GLN A 24 1.11 -14.79 -2.26
N TRP A 25 1.23 -14.59 -0.94
CA TRP A 25 1.01 -15.66 0.03
C TRP A 25 -0.45 -16.10 0.11
N ASN A 26 -1.37 -15.15 0.00
CA ASN A 26 -2.79 -15.42 0.19
C ASN A 26 -3.53 -15.64 -1.15
N GLU A 27 -2.81 -15.64 -2.28
CA GLU A 27 -3.36 -15.84 -3.63
C GLU A 27 -4.50 -14.86 -3.95
N ASN A 28 -4.34 -13.59 -3.54
CA ASN A 28 -5.39 -12.56 -3.63
C ASN A 28 -5.65 -12.04 -5.06
N ASP A 29 -5.04 -12.66 -6.09
CA ASP A 29 -5.18 -12.38 -7.54
C ASP A 29 -5.29 -10.89 -7.91
N GLU A 30 -4.53 -10.06 -7.21
CA GLU A 30 -4.50 -8.63 -7.50
C GLU A 30 -3.46 -8.35 -8.58
N PHE A 31 -3.86 -8.57 -9.84
CA PHE A 31 -3.11 -8.13 -11.01
C PHE A 31 -3.56 -6.73 -11.44
N ILE A 32 -2.67 -6.01 -12.16
CA ILE A 32 -3.04 -4.76 -12.84
C ILE A 32 -3.89 -5.17 -14.05
N PRO A 33 -5.19 -4.86 -14.05
CA PRO A 33 -6.05 -5.19 -15.17
C PRO A 33 -5.60 -4.48 -16.45
N ALA A 34 -5.80 -5.14 -17.59
CA ALA A 34 -5.74 -4.44 -18.86
C ALA A 34 -6.85 -3.35 -18.87
N PRO A 35 -6.59 -2.18 -19.49
CA PRO A 35 -7.61 -1.15 -19.61
C PRO A 35 -8.91 -1.72 -20.20
N GLY A 36 -10.00 -1.63 -19.45
CA GLY A 36 -11.34 -2.07 -19.90
C GLY A 36 -11.74 -3.51 -19.55
N ASP A 37 -10.90 -4.30 -18.88
CA ASP A 37 -11.28 -5.68 -18.53
C ASP A 37 -12.27 -5.79 -17.34
N GLY A 38 -12.43 -4.72 -16.54
CA GLY A 38 -13.33 -4.69 -15.38
C GLY A 38 -12.95 -5.65 -14.24
N THR A 39 -11.82 -6.32 -14.34
CA THR A 39 -11.26 -7.28 -13.39
C THR A 39 -10.07 -6.65 -12.63
N GLY A 40 -9.41 -7.40 -11.74
CA GLY A 40 -8.27 -6.91 -10.96
C GLY A 40 -8.59 -5.79 -9.95
N VAL A 41 -7.57 -5.04 -9.53
CA VAL A 41 -7.75 -3.82 -8.74
C VAL A 41 -7.54 -2.60 -9.61
N GLN A 42 -8.56 -1.75 -9.63
CA GLN A 42 -8.59 -0.51 -10.39
C GLN A 42 -7.47 0.40 -9.88
N ALA A 43 -6.40 0.49 -10.66
CA ALA A 43 -5.24 1.30 -10.40
C ALA A 43 -5.35 2.58 -11.24
N SER A 44 -5.55 3.72 -10.60
CA SER A 44 -5.43 5.02 -11.23
C SER A 44 -4.39 5.85 -10.49
N ASN A 45 -3.62 6.66 -11.21
CA ASN A 45 -2.72 7.61 -10.60
C ASN A 45 -3.44 8.95 -10.46
N GLY A 46 -3.82 9.30 -9.22
CA GLY A 46 -4.47 10.57 -8.88
C GLY A 46 -3.50 11.67 -8.42
N GLY A 47 -2.20 11.55 -8.74
CA GLY A 47 -1.17 12.46 -8.24
C GLY A 47 -0.46 11.96 -6.98
N SER A 48 -0.51 10.66 -6.70
CA SER A 48 0.20 10.04 -5.57
C SER A 48 0.80 8.69 -5.98
N TYR A 49 1.90 8.32 -5.32
CA TYR A 49 2.50 6.98 -5.43
C TYR A 49 1.66 5.88 -4.76
N GLU A 50 0.70 6.28 -3.93
CA GLU A 50 -0.21 5.38 -3.24
C GLU A 50 -1.13 4.66 -4.22
N ASN A 51 -1.04 3.33 -4.25
CA ASN A 51 -1.96 2.48 -5.01
C ASN A 51 -1.93 1.05 -4.43
N PRO A 52 -3.08 0.37 -4.24
CA PRO A 52 -4.47 0.84 -4.41
C PRO A 52 -4.84 2.00 -3.47
N PRO A 53 -5.85 2.83 -3.80
CA PRO A 53 -6.26 3.95 -2.95
C PRO A 53 -6.87 3.49 -1.61
N GLN A 54 -7.47 2.31 -1.57
CA GLN A 54 -8.16 1.77 -0.40
C GLN A 54 -7.94 0.27 -0.25
N LEU A 55 -8.19 -0.23 0.96
CA LEU A 55 -8.28 -1.67 1.21
C LEU A 55 -9.50 -2.26 0.48
N SER A 56 -9.45 -3.55 0.20
CA SER A 56 -10.53 -4.26 -0.49
C SER A 56 -10.54 -5.73 -0.10
N ALA A 57 -11.49 -6.50 -0.61
CA ALA A 57 -11.51 -7.95 -0.45
C ALA A 57 -10.24 -8.64 -1.00
N ARG A 58 -9.49 -7.99 -1.90
CA ARG A 58 -8.23 -8.48 -2.49
C ARG A 58 -6.98 -7.74 -1.98
N THR A 59 -7.16 -6.56 -1.40
CA THR A 59 -6.08 -5.71 -0.86
C THR A 59 -6.17 -5.62 0.66
N TRP A 60 -5.55 -6.55 1.37
CA TRP A 60 -5.64 -6.61 2.85
C TRP A 60 -4.64 -5.71 3.56
N THR A 61 -3.60 -5.28 2.84
CA THR A 61 -2.64 -4.32 3.36
C THR A 61 -2.13 -3.42 2.24
N LYS A 62 -1.90 -2.16 2.59
CA LYS A 62 -1.35 -1.14 1.69
C LYS A 62 -0.40 -0.24 2.47
N ILE A 63 0.55 0.37 1.78
CA ILE A 63 1.27 1.52 2.33
C ILE A 63 0.52 2.79 1.93
N ARG A 64 0.26 3.64 2.90
CA ARG A 64 -0.21 5.01 2.72
C ARG A 64 0.99 5.94 2.59
N PHE A 65 0.91 6.85 1.63
CA PHE A 65 1.94 7.84 1.35
C PHE A 65 1.39 9.21 1.75
N THR A 66 1.96 9.82 2.79
CA THR A 66 1.51 11.12 3.29
C THR A 66 2.67 12.11 3.23
N GLU A 67 2.51 13.11 2.38
CA GLU A 67 3.40 14.26 2.32
C GLU A 67 2.90 15.30 3.34
N LEU A 68 3.76 15.72 4.25
CA LEU A 68 3.41 16.68 5.28
C LEU A 68 4.58 17.63 5.56
N GLU A 69 4.24 18.85 5.94
CA GLU A 69 5.20 19.80 6.48
C GLU A 69 5.14 19.75 8.01
N TYR A 70 6.26 19.46 8.65
CA TYR A 70 6.36 19.40 10.10
C TYR A 70 7.60 20.15 10.56
N LYS A 71 7.39 21.19 11.38
CA LYS A 71 8.46 22.10 11.86
C LYS A 71 9.30 22.65 10.69
N ASP A 72 8.61 23.21 9.69
CA ASP A 72 9.20 23.83 8.49
C ASP A 72 10.10 22.88 7.68
N LYS A 73 9.85 21.58 7.80
CA LYS A 73 10.54 20.53 7.03
C LYS A 73 9.52 19.66 6.34
N PHE A 74 9.72 19.46 5.04
CA PHE A 74 9.01 18.43 4.30
C PHE A 74 9.36 17.05 4.84
N GLN A 75 8.34 16.25 5.09
CA GLN A 75 8.45 14.85 5.45
C GLN A 75 7.55 14.01 4.55
N TRP A 76 8.08 12.88 4.10
CA TRP A 76 7.29 11.87 3.42
C TRP A 76 7.13 10.67 4.33
N VAL A 77 5.91 10.49 4.84
CA VAL A 77 5.59 9.52 5.87
C VAL A 77 4.88 8.33 5.24
N PHE A 78 5.40 7.14 5.53
CA PHE A 78 4.83 5.87 5.08
C PHE A 78 4.18 5.18 6.28
N THR A 79 2.91 4.81 6.13
CA THR A 79 2.15 4.09 7.17
C THR A 79 1.43 2.89 6.59
N LYS A 80 1.08 1.92 7.45
CA LYS A 80 0.42 0.66 7.08
C LYS A 80 -1.00 0.62 7.66
#